data_AF-A0A357UZT4-F1
#
_entry.id   AF-A0A357UZT4-F1
#
_cell.length_a   1.000
_cell.length_b   1.000
_cell.length_c   1.000
_cell.angle_alpha   90.00
_cell.angle_beta   90.00
_cell.angle_gamma   90.00
#
_symmetry.space_group_name_H-M   'P 1'
#
loop_
_entity.id
_entity.type
_entity.pdbx_description
1 polymer ?
#
loop_
_entity_poly.entity_id
_entity_poly.type
_entity_poly.pdbx_seq_one_letter_code
_entity_poly.pdbx_strand_id
1 'polypeptide(L)'
;MSKHGQRLLIVDDDPEIASLICDVADGLGYETTAVTDATEFKRRMGDDFDVIVLDLMIPDMDGFELIRFLSDNQCTASIIMVSGCDRRVLNSAGQLAEERGLRVIGTLTKPMSIGALETELSKTPAKQPAHNQAPLNRPDVNQVRQAIFGGQLRVHYQPKMNLKTGSADRVEALVRWHHPERGLLPPSMFLPTAIEANLIDALTLQVLDTALDDLRTWDRLGLPVESIALNVEAGSLSDLALPERIMDRLSVHGVSPDRLTIEVTESNVVGTLTEALEILARLRMRGVRLSIDDFGTGHSTLTQLERFPFSELKIDRSFTNGIVLSPESRAIVHSTIGLAQELGLSVVAEGV
;
A
#
# COMPACT_ATOMS: atom_id res chain seq x y z
N MET A 1 5.14 14.85 21.84
CA MET A 1 4.41 16.11 21.53
C MET A 1 3.14 16.10 22.37
N SER A 2 2.83 17.18 23.11
CA SER A 2 1.65 17.24 23.98
C SER A 2 0.35 17.06 23.17
N LYS A 3 -0.54 16.14 23.58
CA LYS A 3 -1.81 15.82 22.88
C LYS A 3 -3.01 16.65 23.35
N HIS A 4 -2.76 17.73 24.10
CA HIS A 4 -3.79 18.58 24.70
C HIS A 4 -4.89 18.98 23.70
N GLY A 5 -6.12 18.61 24.01
CA GLY A 5 -7.33 18.95 23.24
C GLY A 5 -7.72 17.96 22.14
N GLN A 6 -7.09 16.78 22.07
CA GLN A 6 -7.60 15.65 21.28
C GLN A 6 -8.63 14.85 22.07
N ARG A 7 -9.77 14.55 21.44
CA ARG A 7 -10.86 13.78 22.06
C ARG A 7 -10.71 12.30 21.74
N LEU A 8 -10.75 11.45 22.75
CA LEU A 8 -10.57 10.00 22.63
C LEU A 8 -11.80 9.28 23.16
N LEU A 9 -12.44 8.47 22.32
CA LEU A 9 -13.55 7.59 22.69
C LEU A 9 -13.02 6.19 22.99
N ILE A 10 -13.47 5.59 24.08
CA ILE A 10 -13.12 4.24 24.52
C ILE A 10 -14.40 3.43 24.49
N VAL A 11 -14.37 2.29 23.79
CA VAL A 11 -15.53 1.40 23.62
C VAL A 11 -15.11 0.05 24.15
N ASP A 12 -15.43 -0.22 25.41
CA ASP A 12 -15.00 -1.43 26.11
C ASP A 12 -16.03 -1.77 27.19
N ASP A 13 -16.54 -3.00 27.20
CA ASP A 13 -17.53 -3.45 28.17
C ASP A 13 -16.92 -3.81 29.53
N ASP A 14 -15.60 -3.97 29.58
CA ASP A 14 -14.84 -4.17 30.81
C ASP A 14 -14.49 -2.80 31.44
N PRO A 15 -15.10 -2.44 32.58
CA PRO A 15 -14.87 -1.15 33.22
C PRO A 15 -13.44 -1.01 33.76
N GLU A 16 -12.75 -2.11 34.09
CA GLU A 16 -11.36 -2.06 34.57
C GLU A 16 -10.42 -1.70 33.41
N ILE A 17 -10.65 -2.31 32.24
CA ILE A 17 -9.87 -2.00 31.04
C ILE A 17 -10.18 -0.59 30.54
N ALA A 18 -11.44 -0.19 30.51
CA ALA A 18 -11.83 1.17 30.14
C ALA A 18 -11.16 2.20 31.07
N SER A 19 -11.16 1.96 32.39
CA SER A 19 -10.50 2.84 33.37
C SER A 19 -8.99 2.92 33.14
N LEU A 20 -8.32 1.80 32.88
CA LEU A 20 -6.89 1.78 32.57
C LEU A 20 -6.58 2.61 31.31
N ILE A 21 -7.40 2.48 30.27
CA ILE A 21 -7.20 3.23 29.03
C ILE A 21 -7.43 4.73 29.27
N CYS A 22 -8.46 5.11 30.05
CA CYS A 22 -8.68 6.49 30.48
C CYS A 22 -7.45 7.05 31.18
N ASP A 23 -6.95 6.37 32.21
CA ASP A 23 -5.83 6.86 33.03
C ASP A 23 -4.56 7.11 32.18
N VAL A 24 -4.25 6.20 31.26
CA VAL A 24 -3.11 6.34 30.35
C VAL A 24 -3.31 7.49 29.35
N ALA A 25 -4.51 7.58 28.76
CA ALA A 25 -4.82 8.62 27.78
C ALA A 25 -4.88 10.02 28.41
N ASP A 26 -5.46 10.16 29.60
CA ASP A 26 -5.47 11.41 30.38
C ASP A 26 -4.05 11.86 30.72
N GLY A 27 -3.18 10.92 31.12
CA GLY A 27 -1.75 11.18 31.37
C GLY A 27 -1.00 11.70 30.13
N LEU A 28 -1.45 11.35 28.93
CA LEU A 28 -0.91 11.84 27.65
C LEU A 28 -1.57 13.16 27.18
N GLY A 29 -2.64 13.59 27.85
CA GLY A 29 -3.35 14.86 27.60
C GLY A 29 -4.53 14.77 26.63
N TYR A 30 -5.13 13.58 26.46
CA TYR A 30 -6.40 13.42 25.75
C TYR A 30 -7.59 13.86 26.64
N GLU A 31 -8.69 14.25 26.00
CA GLU A 31 -10.00 14.35 26.64
C GLU A 31 -10.76 13.04 26.39
N THR A 32 -10.90 12.22 27.43
CA THR A 32 -11.40 10.85 27.31
C THR A 32 -12.91 10.76 27.53
N THR A 33 -13.55 9.84 26.81
CA THR A 33 -14.94 9.45 27.00
C THR A 33 -15.02 7.94 26.88
N ALA A 34 -15.56 7.26 27.88
CA ALA A 34 -15.73 5.81 27.86
C ALA A 34 -17.21 5.43 27.70
N VAL A 35 -17.46 4.42 26.89
CA VAL A 35 -18.77 3.80 26.67
C VAL A 35 -18.63 2.28 26.79
N THR A 36 -19.60 1.63 27.42
CA THR A 36 -19.56 0.20 27.74
C THR A 36 -20.53 -0.63 26.90
N ASP A 37 -21.30 0.00 26.03
CA ASP A 37 -22.31 -0.67 25.22
C ASP A 37 -22.43 -0.10 23.81
N ALA A 38 -22.85 -0.95 22.88
CA ALA A 38 -22.98 -0.61 21.47
C ALA A 38 -24.02 0.51 21.21
N THR A 39 -25.03 0.66 22.07
CA THR A 39 -26.08 1.67 21.88
C THR A 39 -25.57 3.06 22.17
N GLU A 40 -24.86 3.25 23.30
CA GLU A 40 -24.21 4.51 23.63
C GLU A 40 -23.10 4.84 22.63
N PHE A 41 -22.30 3.85 22.23
CA PHE A 41 -21.32 4.02 21.15
C PHE A 41 -21.96 4.60 19.87
N LYS A 42 -23.05 3.99 19.38
CA LYS A 42 -23.77 4.47 18.20
C LYS A 42 -24.33 5.89 18.36
N ARG A 43 -24.79 6.27 19.56
CA ARG A 43 -25.26 7.64 19.86
C ARG A 43 -24.13 8.67 19.80
N ARG A 44 -22.94 8.29 20.25
CA ARG A 44 -21.76 9.17 20.36
C ARG A 44 -20.99 9.33 19.06
N MET A 45 -21.25 8.54 18.04
CA MET A 45 -20.61 8.69 16.73
C MET A 45 -20.81 10.06 16.06
N GLY A 46 -21.83 10.82 16.47
CA GLY A 46 -22.03 12.20 16.01
C GLY A 46 -21.08 13.21 16.67
N ASP A 47 -20.34 12.82 17.69
CA ASP A 47 -19.36 13.65 18.37
C ASP A 47 -18.02 13.61 17.62
N ASP A 48 -17.32 14.76 17.58
CA ASP A 48 -16.01 14.88 16.94
C ASP A 48 -14.90 14.25 17.80
N PHE A 49 -14.55 12.98 17.54
CA PHE A 49 -13.46 12.25 18.19
C PHE A 49 -12.24 12.13 17.25
N ASP A 50 -11.05 12.38 17.80
CA ASP A 50 -9.79 12.25 17.08
C ASP A 50 -9.28 10.80 17.07
N VAL A 51 -9.56 10.05 18.16
CA VAL A 51 -9.12 8.67 18.37
C VAL A 51 -10.27 7.83 18.92
N ILE A 52 -10.40 6.59 18.46
CA ILE A 52 -11.29 5.58 19.03
C ILE A 52 -10.45 4.38 19.45
N VAL A 53 -10.50 4.03 20.73
CA VAL A 53 -10.00 2.74 21.23
C VAL A 53 -11.19 1.80 21.31
N LEU A 54 -11.15 0.74 20.52
CA LEU A 54 -12.31 -0.09 20.23
C LEU A 54 -12.07 -1.53 20.65
N ASP A 55 -12.86 -2.06 21.58
CA ASP A 55 -12.98 -3.51 21.76
C ASP A 55 -13.74 -4.14 20.60
N LEU A 56 -13.17 -5.18 20.01
CA LEU A 56 -13.83 -6.01 19.00
C LEU A 56 -14.91 -6.92 19.58
N MET A 57 -15.01 -7.04 20.90
CA MET A 57 -16.07 -7.80 21.54
C MET A 57 -16.75 -6.88 22.55
N ILE A 58 -17.95 -6.43 22.21
CA ILE A 58 -18.84 -5.76 23.16
C ILE A 58 -20.20 -6.47 23.18
N PRO A 59 -20.98 -6.37 24.26
CA PRO A 59 -22.31 -6.97 24.32
C PRO A 59 -23.16 -6.56 23.12
N ASP A 60 -23.82 -7.57 22.53
CA ASP A 60 -24.77 -7.42 21.42
C ASP A 60 -24.19 -6.90 20.08
N MET A 61 -22.86 -6.83 19.92
CA MET A 61 -22.23 -6.48 18.64
C MET A 61 -20.80 -7.02 18.52
N ASP A 62 -20.53 -7.77 17.45
CA ASP A 62 -19.15 -8.23 17.17
C ASP A 62 -18.31 -7.15 16.46
N GLY A 63 -16.99 -7.34 16.50
CA GLY A 63 -16.00 -6.42 15.95
C GLY A 63 -16.15 -6.17 14.45
N PHE A 64 -16.70 -7.13 13.71
CA PHE A 64 -16.94 -6.99 12.28
C PHE A 64 -18.17 -6.12 12.01
N GLU A 65 -19.22 -6.28 12.81
CA GLU A 65 -20.38 -5.38 12.79
C GLU A 65 -19.99 -3.95 13.18
N LEU A 66 -19.12 -3.79 14.17
CA LEU A 66 -18.53 -2.50 14.56
C LEU A 66 -17.76 -1.85 13.40
N ILE A 67 -16.86 -2.59 12.75
CA ILE A 67 -16.09 -2.12 11.60
C ILE A 67 -17.01 -1.68 10.46
N ARG A 68 -18.02 -2.51 10.13
CA ARG A 68 -19.01 -2.16 9.10
C ARG A 68 -19.75 -0.88 9.48
N PHE A 69 -20.21 -0.78 10.72
CA PHE A 69 -20.92 0.39 11.21
C PHE A 69 -20.05 1.66 11.14
N LEU A 70 -18.78 1.60 11.55
CA LEU A 70 -17.84 2.72 11.45
C LEU A 70 -17.61 3.16 10.00
N SER A 71 -17.46 2.20 9.08
CA SER A 71 -17.28 2.46 7.65
C SER A 71 -18.53 3.08 7.01
N ASP A 72 -19.71 2.52 7.29
CA ASP A 72 -21.00 3.04 6.79
C ASP A 72 -21.28 4.47 7.27
N ASN A 73 -20.75 4.85 8.43
CA ASN A 73 -20.84 6.19 9.01
C ASN A 73 -19.62 7.09 8.67
N GLN A 74 -18.74 6.68 7.75
CA GLN A 74 -17.61 7.47 7.26
C GLN A 74 -16.69 7.97 8.39
N CYS A 75 -16.42 7.13 9.38
CA CYS A 75 -15.57 7.49 10.51
C CYS A 75 -14.15 7.87 10.05
N THR A 76 -13.67 9.03 10.51
CA THR A 76 -12.32 9.56 10.17
C THR A 76 -11.35 9.52 11.34
N ALA A 77 -11.81 9.11 12.53
CA ALA A 77 -10.98 8.98 13.72
C ALA A 77 -9.89 7.92 13.53
N SER A 78 -8.76 8.09 14.21
CA SER A 78 -7.74 7.04 14.25
C SER A 78 -8.18 5.92 15.19
N ILE A 79 -8.13 4.68 14.75
CA ILE A 79 -8.64 3.53 15.49
C ILE A 79 -7.50 2.71 16.08
N ILE A 80 -7.59 2.42 17.38
CA ILE A 80 -6.79 1.40 18.04
C ILE A 80 -7.73 0.27 18.40
N MET A 81 -7.51 -0.92 17.85
CA MET A 81 -8.32 -2.09 18.19
C MET A 81 -7.71 -2.80 19.39
N VAL A 82 -8.54 -3.08 20.39
CA VAL A 82 -8.18 -3.85 21.58
C VAL A 82 -9.04 -5.09 21.57
N SER A 83 -8.52 -6.27 21.92
CA SER A 83 -9.39 -7.45 22.08
C SER A 83 -8.76 -8.55 22.91
N GLY A 84 -9.58 -9.34 23.61
CA GLY A 84 -9.17 -10.60 24.22
C GLY A 84 -9.06 -11.77 23.24
N CYS A 85 -9.43 -11.59 21.96
CA CYS A 85 -9.35 -12.64 20.94
C CYS A 85 -7.90 -13.03 20.59
N ASP A 86 -7.77 -14.19 19.92
CA ASP A 86 -6.50 -14.62 19.30
C ASP A 86 -5.97 -13.52 18.37
N ARG A 87 -4.65 -13.31 18.40
CA ARG A 87 -3.96 -12.24 17.65
C ARG A 87 -4.30 -12.27 16.16
N ARG A 88 -4.55 -13.45 15.57
CA ARG A 88 -4.95 -13.56 14.15
C ARG A 88 -6.31 -12.94 13.89
N VAL A 89 -7.29 -13.16 14.78
CA VAL A 89 -8.63 -12.57 14.65
C VAL A 89 -8.55 -11.04 14.73
N LEU A 90 -7.75 -10.53 15.67
CA LEU A 90 -7.50 -9.09 15.82
C LEU A 90 -6.83 -8.49 14.57
N ASN A 91 -5.85 -9.19 13.99
CA ASN A 91 -5.18 -8.75 12.76
C ASN A 91 -6.14 -8.78 11.55
N SER A 92 -6.97 -9.83 11.42
CA SER A 92 -7.98 -9.90 10.35
C SER A 92 -9.04 -8.80 10.45
N ALA A 93 -9.46 -8.44 11.66
CA ALA A 93 -10.35 -7.32 11.89
C ALA A 93 -9.68 -5.98 11.51
N GLY A 94 -8.41 -5.79 11.87
CA GLY A 94 -7.62 -4.62 11.46
C GLY A 94 -7.54 -4.48 9.94
N GLN A 95 -7.18 -5.56 9.24
CA GLN A 95 -7.08 -5.56 7.78
C GLN A 95 -8.42 -5.25 7.11
N LEU A 96 -9.53 -5.86 7.55
CA LEU A 96 -10.85 -5.58 7.00
C LEU A 96 -11.26 -4.11 7.21
N ALA A 97 -10.90 -3.52 8.36
CA ALA A 97 -11.20 -2.12 8.62
C ALA A 97 -10.43 -1.19 7.67
N GLU A 98 -9.15 -1.46 7.42
CA GLU A 98 -8.34 -0.72 6.46
C GLU A 98 -8.86 -0.84 5.02
N GLU A 99 -9.24 -2.06 4.59
CA GLU A 99 -9.87 -2.28 3.28
C GLU A 99 -11.19 -1.51 3.11
N ARG A 100 -11.86 -1.22 4.22
CA ARG A 100 -13.10 -0.43 4.28
C ARG A 100 -12.86 1.07 4.46
N GLY A 101 -11.62 1.52 4.35
CA GLY A 101 -11.23 2.92 4.41
C GLY A 101 -11.13 3.50 5.82
N LEU A 102 -11.17 2.67 6.87
CA LEU A 102 -10.95 3.12 8.23
C LEU A 102 -9.46 3.26 8.53
N ARG A 103 -9.12 4.22 9.40
CA ARG A 103 -7.73 4.51 9.76
C ARG A 103 -7.32 3.75 11.01
N VAL A 104 -6.91 2.49 10.85
CA VAL A 104 -6.34 1.72 11.97
C VAL A 104 -4.89 2.14 12.19
N ILE A 105 -4.54 2.52 13.43
CA ILE A 105 -3.18 2.94 13.81
C ILE A 105 -2.49 1.94 14.75
N GLY A 106 -3.24 0.98 15.30
CA GLY A 106 -2.73 0.03 16.27
C GLY A 106 -3.67 -1.11 16.61
N THR A 107 -3.10 -2.25 17.03
CA THR A 107 -3.83 -3.41 17.55
C THR A 107 -3.18 -3.94 18.83
N LEU A 108 -3.97 -4.15 19.89
CA LEU A 108 -3.51 -4.62 21.21
C LEU A 108 -4.35 -5.81 21.69
N THR A 109 -3.70 -6.82 22.28
CA THR A 109 -4.42 -7.92 22.94
C THR A 109 -4.60 -7.64 24.42
N LYS A 110 -5.73 -8.03 24.99
CA LYS A 110 -5.94 -8.08 26.45
C LYS A 110 -5.32 -9.37 27.03
N PRO A 111 -4.62 -9.31 28.18
CA PRO A 111 -4.19 -8.10 28.89
C PRO A 111 -3.05 -7.38 28.16
N MET A 112 -3.08 -6.04 28.16
CA MET A 112 -2.06 -5.17 27.56
C MET A 112 -1.21 -4.48 28.63
N SER A 113 0.03 -4.12 28.29
CA SER A 113 0.86 -3.30 29.18
C SER A 113 0.63 -1.80 28.93
N ILE A 114 0.86 -0.98 29.96
CA ILE A 114 0.80 0.49 29.85
C ILE A 114 1.70 0.99 28.71
N GLY A 115 2.95 0.50 28.66
CA GLY A 115 3.89 0.92 27.61
C GLY A 115 3.46 0.53 26.20
N ALA A 116 2.75 -0.59 26.02
CA ALA A 116 2.19 -0.96 24.72
C ALA A 116 1.06 0.01 24.31
N LEU A 117 0.17 0.36 25.25
CA LEU A 117 -0.89 1.34 25.01
C LEU A 117 -0.34 2.73 24.70
N GLU A 118 0.66 3.21 25.47
CA GLU A 118 1.35 4.47 25.20
C GLU A 118 1.99 4.49 23.81
N THR A 119 2.60 3.37 23.40
CA THR A 119 3.23 3.23 22.08
C THR A 119 2.18 3.41 20.98
N GLU A 120 1.02 2.75 21.08
CA GLU A 120 -0.03 2.88 20.07
C GLU A 120 -0.65 4.28 20.06
N LEU A 121 -0.94 4.87 21.23
CA LEU A 121 -1.45 6.24 21.33
C LEU A 121 -0.45 7.29 20.80
N SER A 122 0.85 7.02 20.90
CA SER A 122 1.87 7.92 20.35
C SER A 122 1.84 8.01 18.81
N LYS A 123 1.32 6.98 18.13
CA LYS A 123 1.16 6.93 16.67
C LYS A 123 0.03 7.82 16.15
N THR A 124 -0.86 8.28 17.03
CA THR A 124 -1.91 9.21 16.64
C THR A 124 -1.28 10.46 15.99
N PRO A 125 -1.75 10.93 14.84
CA PRO A 125 -1.28 12.18 14.25
C PRO A 125 -1.57 13.37 15.18
N ALA A 126 -0.83 14.47 15.04
CA ALA A 126 -1.25 15.75 15.63
C ALA A 126 -2.58 16.19 15.00
N LYS A 127 -3.44 16.87 15.78
CA LYS A 127 -4.78 17.33 15.34
C LYS A 127 -4.61 18.21 14.09
N GLN A 128 -4.78 17.61 12.92
CA GLN A 128 -4.92 18.33 11.67
C GLN A 128 -6.44 18.53 11.47
N PRO A 129 -6.88 19.71 11.01
CA PRO A 129 -8.29 19.96 10.80
C PRO A 129 -8.89 18.86 9.90
N ALA A 130 -10.03 18.33 10.35
CA ALA A 130 -10.82 17.25 9.77
C ALA A 130 -10.46 16.90 8.33
N HIS A 131 -9.92 15.70 8.15
CA HIS A 131 -9.67 15.10 6.86
C HIS A 131 -10.98 14.53 6.30
N ASN A 132 -11.91 15.40 5.92
CA ASN A 132 -12.80 15.07 4.82
C ASN A 132 -11.93 14.96 3.56
N GLN A 133 -11.50 13.75 3.21
CA GLN A 133 -11.02 13.46 1.85
C GLN A 133 -12.00 12.50 1.16
N ALA A 134 -13.15 12.98 0.70
CA ALA A 134 -13.21 13.32 -0.73
C ALA A 134 -12.09 14.29 -1.12
N PRO A 135 -11.17 13.94 -2.05
CA PRO A 135 -10.06 14.81 -2.37
C PRO A 135 -10.60 16.14 -2.92
N LEU A 136 -10.57 17.18 -2.09
CA LEU A 136 -10.95 18.56 -2.42
C LEU A 136 -10.05 19.18 -3.52
N ASN A 137 -9.19 18.39 -4.16
CA ASN A 137 -8.42 18.77 -5.35
C ASN A 137 -7.82 17.53 -6.04
N ARG A 138 -8.63 16.52 -6.38
CA ARG A 138 -8.19 15.49 -7.34
C ARG A 138 -8.12 16.15 -8.73
N PRO A 139 -6.98 16.10 -9.44
CA PRO A 139 -6.89 16.68 -10.76
C PRO A 139 -7.94 16.06 -11.68
N ASP A 140 -8.58 16.91 -12.48
CA ASP A 140 -9.60 16.45 -13.41
C ASP A 140 -8.96 15.73 -14.62
N VAL A 141 -9.82 15.09 -15.43
CA VAL A 141 -9.39 14.30 -16.59
C VAL A 141 -8.61 15.14 -17.62
N ASN A 142 -8.96 16.42 -17.79
CA ASN A 142 -8.27 17.30 -18.74
C ASN A 142 -6.88 17.68 -18.24
N GLN A 143 -6.75 17.97 -16.94
CA GLN A 143 -5.45 18.23 -16.32
C GLN A 143 -4.54 16.99 -16.41
N VAL A 144 -5.06 15.80 -16.15
CA VAL A 144 -4.30 14.54 -16.26
C VAL A 144 -3.89 14.27 -17.70
N ARG A 145 -4.81 14.44 -18.66
CA ARG A 145 -4.49 14.32 -20.09
C ARG A 145 -3.41 15.33 -20.51
N GLN A 146 -3.52 16.58 -20.05
CA GLN A 146 -2.52 17.61 -20.30
C GLN A 146 -1.17 17.26 -19.67
N ALA A 147 -1.15 16.61 -18.50
CA ALA A 147 0.08 16.19 -17.87
C ALA A 147 0.82 15.14 -18.69
N ILE A 148 0.07 14.12 -19.16
CA ILE A 148 0.56 13.00 -19.96
C ILE A 148 1.14 13.49 -21.29
N PHE A 149 0.42 14.33 -22.02
CA PHE A 149 0.82 14.75 -23.37
C PHE A 149 1.58 16.09 -23.42
N GLY A 150 1.57 16.86 -22.34
CA GLY A 150 2.16 18.20 -22.25
C GLY A 150 3.52 18.25 -21.54
N GLY A 151 4.17 17.11 -21.31
CA GLY A 151 5.53 17.06 -20.75
C GLY A 151 5.63 17.47 -19.27
N GLN A 152 4.54 17.32 -18.51
CA GLN A 152 4.52 17.64 -17.07
C GLN A 152 4.86 16.45 -16.18
N LEU A 153 4.88 15.23 -16.74
CA LEU A 153 5.33 14.05 -16.03
C LEU A 153 6.85 14.06 -15.87
N ARG A 154 7.31 13.54 -14.74
CA ARG A 154 8.71 13.26 -14.42
C ARG A 154 8.82 11.83 -13.93
N VAL A 155 9.95 11.20 -14.18
CA VAL A 155 10.25 9.87 -13.67
C VAL A 155 11.31 10.03 -12.60
N HIS A 156 10.99 9.59 -11.39
CA HIS A 156 11.95 9.43 -10.32
C HIS A 156 12.42 7.97 -10.29
N TYR A 157 13.63 7.74 -9.82
CA TYR A 157 14.21 6.40 -9.79
C TYR A 157 14.54 5.99 -8.37
N GLN A 158 14.00 4.85 -7.94
CA GLN A 158 14.33 4.25 -6.66
C GLN A 158 15.31 3.10 -6.87
N PRO A 159 16.55 3.17 -6.35
CA PRO A 159 17.50 2.08 -6.49
C PRO A 159 17.08 0.82 -5.73
N LYS A 160 17.25 -0.33 -6.37
CA LYS A 160 17.15 -1.65 -5.75
C LYS A 160 18.56 -2.12 -5.38
N MET A 161 18.86 -2.14 -4.08
CA MET A 161 20.19 -2.48 -3.58
C MET A 161 20.41 -4.00 -3.58
N ASN A 162 21.49 -4.45 -4.20
CA ASN A 162 21.94 -5.84 -4.04
C ASN A 162 22.65 -6.01 -2.70
N LEU A 163 22.00 -6.67 -1.74
CA LEU A 163 22.55 -6.84 -0.39
C LEU A 163 23.86 -7.64 -0.32
N LYS A 164 24.19 -8.44 -1.34
CA LYS A 164 25.45 -9.22 -1.37
C LYS A 164 26.63 -8.37 -1.84
N THR A 165 26.42 -7.53 -2.85
CA THR A 165 27.48 -6.75 -3.51
C THR A 165 27.52 -5.29 -3.05
N GLY A 166 26.43 -4.78 -2.48
CA GLY A 166 26.21 -3.37 -2.19
C GLY A 166 25.94 -2.51 -3.45
N SER A 167 25.76 -3.11 -4.62
CA SER A 167 25.51 -2.38 -5.87
C SER A 167 24.07 -1.88 -5.97
N ALA A 168 23.91 -0.75 -6.66
CA ALA A 168 22.64 -0.11 -7.01
C ALA A 168 22.44 -0.17 -8.53
N ASP A 169 22.47 -1.38 -9.08
CA ASP A 169 22.49 -1.64 -10.53
C ASP A 169 21.09 -1.75 -11.14
N ARG A 170 20.03 -1.85 -10.32
CA ARG A 170 18.64 -1.86 -10.78
C ARG A 170 17.88 -0.71 -10.15
N VAL A 171 16.92 -0.14 -10.88
CA VAL A 171 16.08 0.94 -10.38
C VAL A 171 14.60 0.70 -10.72
N GLU A 172 13.71 1.22 -9.91
CA GLU A 172 12.28 1.30 -10.20
C GLU A 172 11.92 2.71 -10.67
N ALA A 173 11.21 2.80 -11.80
CA ALA A 173 10.72 4.03 -12.38
C ALA A 173 9.37 4.43 -11.76
N LEU A 174 9.39 5.53 -11.03
CA LEU A 174 8.25 6.05 -10.28
C LEU A 174 7.77 7.36 -10.90
N VAL A 175 6.57 7.35 -11.47
CA VAL A 175 5.98 8.55 -12.06
C VAL A 175 5.71 9.61 -10.98
N ARG A 176 6.00 10.86 -11.32
CA ARG A 176 5.64 12.05 -10.56
C ARG A 176 5.05 13.07 -11.51
N TRP A 177 4.08 13.84 -11.05
CA TRP A 177 3.56 14.93 -11.85
C TRP A 177 4.09 16.25 -11.32
N HIS A 178 4.92 16.92 -12.11
CA HIS A 178 5.36 18.28 -11.84
C HIS A 178 4.26 19.27 -12.25
N HIS A 179 3.25 19.42 -11.39
CA HIS A 179 2.09 20.25 -11.65
C HIS A 179 2.48 21.75 -11.62
N PRO A 180 2.06 22.56 -12.62
CA PRO A 180 2.47 23.96 -12.73
C PRO A 180 2.22 24.80 -11.48
N GLU A 181 1.06 24.61 -10.84
CA GLU A 181 0.66 25.39 -9.66
C GLU A 181 0.90 24.67 -8.32
N ARG A 182 0.82 23.33 -8.28
CA ARG A 182 0.80 22.53 -7.06
C ARG A 182 2.15 21.88 -6.74
N GLY A 183 3.13 22.06 -7.61
CA GLY A 183 4.43 21.40 -7.49
C GLY A 183 4.34 19.89 -7.75
N LEU A 184 5.21 19.13 -7.08
CA LEU A 184 5.34 17.69 -7.32
C LEU A 184 4.20 16.91 -6.67
N LEU A 185 3.36 16.28 -7.50
CA LEU A 185 2.26 15.42 -7.06
C LEU A 185 2.66 13.93 -7.15
N PRO A 186 2.37 13.13 -6.10
CA PRO A 186 2.57 11.68 -6.13
C PRO A 186 1.48 10.96 -6.95
N PRO A 187 1.74 9.72 -7.39
CA PRO A 187 0.79 8.92 -8.17
C PRO A 187 -0.59 8.80 -7.56
N SER A 188 -0.68 8.65 -6.23
CA SER A 188 -1.95 8.53 -5.49
C SER A 188 -2.92 9.69 -5.72
N MET A 189 -2.43 10.86 -6.12
CA MET A 189 -3.26 12.04 -6.38
C MET A 189 -3.89 12.04 -7.77
N PHE A 190 -3.35 11.33 -8.76
CA PHE A 190 -3.79 11.43 -10.16
C PHE A 190 -3.99 10.10 -10.88
N LEU A 191 -3.37 9.01 -10.44
CA LEU A 191 -3.58 7.68 -11.02
C LEU A 191 -5.04 7.24 -10.97
N PRO A 192 -5.81 7.46 -9.89
CA PRO A 192 -7.23 7.13 -9.91
C PRO A 192 -7.95 7.80 -11.09
N THR A 193 -7.66 9.07 -11.40
CA THR A 193 -8.30 9.80 -12.50
C THR A 193 -7.86 9.24 -13.85
N ALA A 194 -6.58 8.87 -13.97
CA ALA A 194 -6.08 8.24 -15.18
C ALA A 194 -6.78 6.89 -15.44
N ILE A 195 -7.03 6.09 -14.40
CA ILE A 195 -7.72 4.80 -14.48
C ILE A 195 -9.18 5.01 -14.89
N GLU A 196 -9.94 5.83 -14.16
CA GLU A 196 -11.36 6.13 -14.48
C GLU A 196 -11.55 6.72 -15.89
N ALA A 197 -10.56 7.44 -16.40
CA ALA A 197 -10.58 8.05 -17.73
C ALA A 197 -9.98 7.18 -18.84
N ASN A 198 -9.57 5.94 -18.56
CA ASN A 198 -8.88 5.05 -19.51
C ASN A 198 -7.61 5.68 -20.14
N LEU A 199 -6.85 6.44 -19.34
CA LEU A 199 -5.60 7.08 -19.73
C LEU A 199 -4.35 6.33 -19.23
N ILE A 200 -4.53 5.23 -18.49
CA ILE A 200 -3.43 4.52 -17.83
C ILE A 200 -2.39 4.00 -18.82
N ASP A 201 -2.82 3.40 -19.93
CA ASP A 201 -1.90 2.92 -20.98
C ASP A 201 -1.07 4.05 -21.60
N ALA A 202 -1.70 5.19 -21.86
CA ALA A 202 -1.01 6.34 -22.44
C ALA A 202 0.04 6.89 -21.46
N LEU A 203 -0.32 6.95 -20.18
CA LEU A 203 0.59 7.33 -19.10
C LEU A 203 1.76 6.33 -19.00
N THR A 204 1.48 5.03 -18.94
CA THR A 204 2.49 3.97 -18.84
C THR A 204 3.50 4.05 -20.00
N LEU A 205 3.03 4.24 -21.23
CA LEU A 205 3.93 4.38 -22.39
C LEU A 205 4.76 5.67 -22.36
N GLN A 206 4.21 6.79 -21.88
CA GLN A 206 4.98 8.03 -21.72
C GLN A 206 6.08 7.88 -20.65
N VAL A 207 5.76 7.21 -19.54
CA VAL A 207 6.74 6.90 -18.49
C VAL A 207 7.81 5.94 -19.03
N LEU A 208 7.41 4.91 -19.79
CA LEU A 208 8.34 3.98 -20.44
C LEU A 208 9.28 4.73 -21.40
N ASP A 209 8.76 5.59 -22.27
CA ASP A 209 9.58 6.37 -23.21
C ASP A 209 10.65 7.20 -22.47
N THR A 210 10.25 7.88 -21.39
CA THR A 210 11.19 8.66 -20.56
C THR A 210 12.23 7.75 -19.88
N ALA A 211 11.80 6.63 -19.33
CA ALA A 211 12.67 5.68 -18.65
C ALA A 211 13.72 5.06 -19.59
N LEU A 212 13.32 4.72 -20.82
CA LEU A 212 14.24 4.17 -21.82
C LEU A 212 15.26 5.23 -22.27
N ASP A 213 14.86 6.48 -22.45
CA ASP A 213 15.79 7.58 -22.76
C ASP A 213 16.80 7.85 -21.63
N ASP A 214 16.34 7.80 -20.38
CA ASP A 214 17.21 7.95 -19.20
C ASP A 214 18.21 6.80 -19.11
N LEU A 215 17.77 5.55 -19.34
CA LEU A 215 18.65 4.38 -19.35
C LEU A 215 19.77 4.50 -20.38
N ARG A 216 19.45 4.96 -21.60
CA ARG A 216 20.45 5.20 -22.64
C ARG A 216 21.40 6.33 -22.27
N THR A 217 20.89 7.36 -21.61
CA THR A 217 21.70 8.48 -21.15
C THR A 217 22.71 7.98 -20.12
N TRP A 218 22.29 7.12 -19.20
CA TRP A 218 23.16 6.47 -18.23
C TRP A 218 24.21 5.56 -18.88
N ASP A 219 23.86 4.81 -19.92
CA ASP A 219 24.83 4.03 -20.69
C ASP A 219 25.92 4.91 -21.29
N ARG A 220 25.56 6.05 -21.90
CA ARG A 220 26.52 6.99 -22.49
C ARG A 220 27.42 7.64 -21.43
N LEU A 221 26.90 7.82 -20.22
CA LEU A 221 27.65 8.34 -19.08
C LEU A 221 28.49 7.26 -18.37
N GLY A 222 28.36 5.99 -18.75
CA GLY A 222 29.05 4.86 -18.12
C GLY A 222 28.55 4.53 -16.72
N LEU A 223 27.31 4.90 -16.38
CA LEU A 223 26.69 4.52 -15.11
C LEU A 223 26.29 3.05 -15.13
N PRO A 224 26.51 2.29 -14.05
CA PRO A 224 26.30 0.84 -14.02
C PRO A 224 24.83 0.46 -13.75
N VAL A 225 23.87 1.10 -14.44
CA VAL A 225 22.44 0.76 -14.31
C VAL A 225 22.09 -0.31 -15.33
N GLU A 226 21.93 -1.55 -14.87
CA GLU A 226 21.61 -2.71 -15.69
C GLU A 226 20.16 -2.70 -16.17
N SER A 227 19.21 -2.25 -15.33
CA SER A 227 17.79 -2.30 -15.71
C SER A 227 16.86 -1.38 -14.95
N ILE A 228 15.71 -1.12 -15.56
CA ILE A 228 14.62 -0.35 -14.99
C ILE A 228 13.38 -1.24 -14.83
N ALA A 229 12.69 -1.09 -13.70
CA ALA A 229 11.36 -1.64 -13.48
C ALA A 229 10.25 -0.59 -13.67
N LEU A 230 9.12 -0.99 -14.24
CA LEU A 230 7.95 -0.15 -14.49
C LEU A 230 6.69 -0.85 -14.00
N ASN A 231 5.89 -0.14 -13.21
CA ASN A 231 4.58 -0.60 -12.77
C ASN A 231 3.55 -0.57 -13.92
N VAL A 232 2.80 -1.66 -14.05
CA VAL A 232 1.71 -1.82 -15.02
C VAL A 232 0.40 -2.13 -14.28
N GLU A 233 -0.65 -1.42 -14.66
CA GLU A 233 -1.98 -1.57 -14.08
C GLU A 233 -2.70 -2.83 -14.64
N ALA A 234 -3.54 -3.47 -13.84
CA ALA A 234 -4.44 -4.56 -14.19
C ALA A 234 -5.23 -4.28 -15.47
N GLY A 235 -5.77 -3.07 -15.60
CA GLY A 235 -6.55 -2.67 -16.78
C GLY A 235 -5.75 -2.76 -18.09
N SER A 236 -4.42 -2.62 -18.05
CA SER A 236 -3.57 -2.79 -19.22
C SER A 236 -3.35 -4.26 -19.60
N LEU A 237 -3.52 -5.19 -18.65
CA LEU A 237 -3.35 -6.63 -18.84
C LEU A 237 -4.55 -7.32 -19.52
N SER A 238 -5.48 -6.55 -20.07
CA SER A 238 -6.49 -7.01 -21.04
C SER A 238 -6.19 -6.59 -22.49
N ASP A 239 -5.21 -5.70 -22.73
CA ASP A 239 -4.84 -5.29 -24.08
C ASP A 239 -3.79 -6.25 -24.68
N LEU A 240 -4.24 -7.18 -25.53
CA LEU A 240 -3.37 -8.13 -26.24
C LEU A 240 -2.34 -7.48 -27.18
N ALA A 241 -2.44 -6.17 -27.45
CA ALA A 241 -1.46 -5.40 -28.20
C ALA A 241 -0.39 -4.74 -27.31
N LEU A 242 -0.52 -4.79 -25.98
CA LEU A 242 0.45 -4.23 -25.04
C LEU A 242 1.88 -4.77 -25.27
N PRO A 243 2.11 -6.09 -25.47
CA PRO A 243 3.45 -6.61 -25.74
C PRO A 243 4.09 -5.99 -26.99
N GLU A 244 3.34 -5.77 -28.06
CA GLU A 244 3.85 -5.12 -29.28
C GLU A 244 4.23 -3.67 -29.00
N ARG A 245 3.35 -2.92 -28.32
CA ARG A 245 3.60 -1.51 -27.98
C ARG A 245 4.86 -1.32 -27.14
N ILE A 246 5.09 -2.19 -26.15
CA ILE A 246 6.30 -2.18 -25.31
C ILE A 246 7.54 -2.49 -26.15
N MET A 247 7.48 -3.51 -27.00
CA MET A 247 8.62 -3.93 -27.83
C MET A 247 8.99 -2.90 -28.90
N ASP A 248 8.00 -2.24 -29.48
CA ASP A 248 8.22 -1.14 -30.42
C ASP A 248 8.97 0.01 -29.73
N ARG A 249 8.62 0.35 -28.48
CA ARG A 249 9.36 1.38 -27.71
C ARG A 249 10.79 0.94 -27.41
N LEU A 250 10.99 -0.27 -26.89
CA LEU A 250 12.33 -0.82 -26.66
C LEU A 250 13.20 -0.76 -27.92
N SER A 251 12.63 -1.13 -29.08
CA SER A 251 13.29 -1.08 -30.39
C SER A 251 13.65 0.35 -30.83
N VAL A 252 12.70 1.29 -30.74
CA VAL A 252 12.92 2.70 -31.08
C VAL A 252 14.04 3.32 -30.25
N HIS A 253 14.11 2.96 -28.98
CA HIS A 253 15.14 3.41 -28.05
C HIS A 253 16.45 2.61 -28.17
N GLY A 254 16.45 1.45 -28.83
CA GLY A 254 17.61 0.57 -28.92
C GLY A 254 18.01 -0.02 -27.56
N VAL A 255 17.03 -0.27 -26.69
CA VAL A 255 17.22 -0.89 -25.37
C VAL A 255 16.85 -2.36 -25.46
N SER A 256 17.71 -3.23 -24.96
CA SER A 256 17.45 -4.66 -24.94
C SER A 256 16.28 -5.01 -23.99
N PRO A 257 15.36 -5.92 -24.35
CA PRO A 257 14.18 -6.24 -23.53
C PRO A 257 14.51 -6.74 -22.13
N ASP A 258 15.63 -7.44 -21.95
CA ASP A 258 16.12 -7.93 -20.65
C ASP A 258 16.57 -6.79 -19.72
N ARG A 259 16.57 -5.54 -20.16
CA ARG A 259 16.80 -4.37 -19.30
C ARG A 259 15.50 -3.73 -18.79
N LEU A 260 14.34 -4.26 -19.17
CA LEU A 260 13.04 -3.85 -18.67
C LEU A 260 12.47 -4.94 -17.75
N THR A 261 11.99 -4.51 -16.59
CA THR A 261 11.17 -5.34 -15.69
C THR A 261 9.77 -4.73 -15.63
N ILE A 262 8.74 -5.53 -15.82
CA ILE A 262 7.35 -5.09 -15.62
C ILE A 262 6.89 -5.59 -14.26
N GLU A 263 6.42 -4.67 -13.43
CA GLU A 263 5.85 -4.91 -12.11
C GLU A 263 4.32 -4.89 -12.19
N VAL A 264 3.70 -5.90 -11.60
CA VAL A 264 2.24 -6.00 -11.47
C VAL A 264 1.92 -6.35 -10.03
N THR A 265 0.94 -5.66 -9.44
CA THR A 265 0.52 -5.98 -8.06
C THR A 265 -0.22 -7.32 -8.03
N GLU A 266 -0.20 -7.99 -6.88
CA GLU A 266 -0.87 -9.28 -6.70
C GLU A 266 -2.39 -9.20 -6.99
N SER A 267 -3.06 -8.15 -6.52
CA SER A 267 -4.49 -7.92 -6.75
C SER A 267 -4.87 -7.77 -8.23
N ASN A 268 -3.95 -7.28 -9.06
CA ASN A 268 -4.18 -7.03 -10.49
C ASN A 268 -4.28 -8.32 -11.32
N VAL A 269 -3.72 -9.42 -10.83
CA VAL A 269 -3.64 -10.70 -11.56
C VAL A 269 -4.88 -11.58 -11.33
N VAL A 270 -5.69 -11.26 -10.31
CA VAL A 270 -6.82 -12.08 -9.85
C VAL A 270 -8.07 -11.96 -10.73
N GLY A 271 -8.26 -10.87 -11.48
CA GLY A 271 -9.48 -10.58 -12.25
C GLY A 271 -9.49 -11.01 -13.72
N THR A 272 -8.32 -11.15 -14.37
CA THR A 272 -8.19 -11.24 -15.84
C THR A 272 -7.23 -12.35 -16.28
N LEU A 273 -7.37 -13.54 -15.69
CA LEU A 273 -6.33 -14.58 -15.67
C LEU A 273 -5.80 -14.99 -17.06
N THR A 274 -6.66 -15.10 -18.08
CA THR A 274 -6.27 -15.65 -19.40
C THR A 274 -5.48 -14.63 -20.23
N GLU A 275 -6.00 -13.42 -20.39
CA GLU A 275 -5.35 -12.35 -21.18
C GLU A 275 -4.06 -11.89 -20.50
N ALA A 276 -4.10 -11.71 -19.17
CA ALA A 276 -2.93 -11.34 -18.40
C ALA A 276 -1.82 -12.39 -18.54
N LEU A 277 -2.16 -13.68 -18.46
CA LEU A 277 -1.19 -14.76 -18.65
C LEU A 277 -0.60 -14.74 -20.06
N GLU A 278 -1.41 -14.54 -21.10
CA GLU A 278 -0.92 -14.44 -22.49
C GLU A 278 0.04 -13.26 -22.65
N ILE A 279 -0.34 -12.06 -22.19
CA ILE A 279 0.46 -10.84 -22.29
C ILE A 279 1.79 -11.00 -21.56
N LEU A 280 1.74 -11.44 -20.32
CA LEU A 280 2.92 -11.64 -19.48
C LEU A 280 3.84 -12.73 -20.05
N ALA A 281 3.28 -13.85 -20.55
CA ALA A 281 4.06 -14.88 -21.23
C ALA A 281 4.73 -14.36 -22.51
N ARG A 282 4.02 -13.59 -23.34
CA ARG A 282 4.57 -12.97 -24.55
C ARG A 282 5.70 -12.01 -24.23
N LEU A 283 5.58 -11.21 -23.18
CA LEU A 283 6.65 -10.32 -22.70
C LEU A 283 7.88 -11.12 -22.25
N ARG A 284 7.70 -12.17 -21.45
CA ARG A 284 8.81 -13.04 -20.99
C ARG A 284 9.52 -13.75 -22.14
N MET A 285 8.77 -14.28 -23.11
CA MET A 285 9.33 -14.92 -24.30
C MET A 285 10.19 -13.97 -25.13
N ARG A 286 9.93 -12.65 -25.05
CA ARG A 286 10.71 -11.60 -25.70
C ARG A 286 11.86 -11.07 -24.85
N GLY A 287 12.08 -11.62 -23.66
CA GLY A 287 13.21 -11.30 -22.78
C GLY A 287 12.91 -10.28 -21.69
N VAL A 288 11.73 -9.65 -21.69
CA VAL A 288 11.32 -8.72 -20.61
C VAL A 288 11.25 -9.48 -19.29
N ARG A 289 11.75 -8.92 -18.19
CA ARG A 289 11.57 -9.49 -16.84
C ARG A 289 10.19 -9.15 -16.28
N LEU A 290 9.66 -10.02 -15.45
CA LEU A 290 8.41 -9.77 -14.75
C LEU A 290 8.63 -9.88 -13.24
N SER A 291 7.98 -8.99 -12.52
CA SER A 291 7.97 -8.96 -11.07
C SER A 291 6.53 -8.93 -10.58
N ILE A 292 6.25 -9.72 -9.54
CA ILE A 292 5.01 -9.59 -8.78
C ILE A 292 5.25 -8.66 -7.59
N ASP A 293 4.40 -7.66 -7.43
CA ASP A 293 4.47 -6.64 -6.39
C ASP A 293 3.48 -6.87 -5.25
N ASP A 294 3.76 -6.29 -4.09
CA ASP A 294 2.96 -6.35 -2.87
C ASP A 294 2.63 -7.79 -2.38
N PHE A 295 3.51 -8.76 -2.64
CA PHE A 295 3.23 -10.17 -2.37
C PHE A 295 2.97 -10.44 -0.88
N GLY A 296 1.84 -11.09 -0.60
CA GLY A 296 1.37 -11.47 0.73
C GLY A 296 0.29 -10.54 1.31
N THR A 297 -0.05 -9.45 0.62
CA THR A 297 -1.06 -8.47 1.08
C THR A 297 -2.45 -8.67 0.46
N GLY A 298 -2.56 -9.52 -0.58
CA GLY A 298 -3.79 -9.70 -1.34
C GLY A 298 -4.28 -11.16 -1.44
N HIS A 299 -5.04 -11.44 -2.49
CA HIS A 299 -5.67 -12.72 -2.76
C HIS A 299 -4.88 -13.62 -3.74
N SER A 300 -3.64 -13.27 -4.11
CA SER A 300 -2.82 -14.12 -4.96
C SER A 300 -2.56 -15.44 -4.25
N THR A 301 -2.95 -16.50 -4.95
CA THR A 301 -2.71 -17.85 -4.50
C THR A 301 -1.33 -18.30 -4.96
N LEU A 302 -0.68 -19.20 -4.22
CA LEU A 302 0.52 -19.91 -4.66
C LEU A 302 0.37 -20.47 -6.09
N THR A 303 -0.85 -20.86 -6.45
CA THR A 303 -1.25 -21.31 -7.79
C THR A 303 -1.01 -20.25 -8.89
N GLN A 304 -1.17 -18.96 -8.59
CA GLN A 304 -0.85 -17.90 -9.56
C GLN A 304 0.66 -17.76 -9.73
N LEU A 305 1.41 -17.77 -8.63
CA LEU A 305 2.86 -17.71 -8.69
C LEU A 305 3.45 -18.89 -9.48
N GLU A 306 2.83 -20.07 -9.40
CA GLU A 306 3.18 -21.25 -10.20
C GLU A 306 2.88 -21.08 -11.70
N ARG A 307 1.75 -20.43 -12.04
CA ARG A 307 1.28 -20.33 -13.44
C ARG A 307 1.91 -19.18 -14.21
N PHE A 308 2.12 -18.05 -13.54
CA PHE A 308 2.61 -16.85 -14.19
C PHE A 308 4.14 -16.88 -14.32
N PRO A 309 4.70 -16.42 -15.46
CA PRO A 309 6.11 -16.56 -15.74
C PRO A 309 6.95 -15.46 -15.06
N PHE A 310 6.71 -15.20 -13.77
CA PHE A 310 7.46 -14.23 -12.98
C PHE A 310 8.95 -14.60 -12.88
N SER A 311 9.79 -13.59 -12.67
CA SER A 311 11.24 -13.73 -12.44
C SER A 311 11.72 -13.05 -11.17
N GLU A 312 10.87 -12.22 -10.59
CA GLU A 312 11.12 -11.45 -9.38
C GLU A 312 9.84 -11.44 -8.53
N LEU A 313 10.01 -11.46 -7.21
CA LEU A 313 8.96 -11.32 -6.22
C LEU A 313 9.36 -10.20 -5.26
N LYS A 314 8.49 -9.22 -5.09
CA LYS A 314 8.67 -8.12 -4.12
C LYS A 314 7.88 -8.43 -2.85
N ILE A 315 8.56 -8.38 -1.71
CA ILE A 315 7.96 -8.53 -0.38
C ILE A 315 7.53 -7.13 0.08
N ASP A 316 6.24 -6.98 0.35
CA ASP A 316 5.67 -5.71 0.78
C ASP A 316 6.30 -5.18 2.09
N ARG A 317 6.37 -3.86 2.17
CA ARG A 317 6.96 -3.13 3.30
C ARG A 317 6.24 -3.40 4.63
N SER A 318 4.96 -3.77 4.63
CA SER A 318 4.22 -4.10 5.86
C SER A 318 4.84 -5.29 6.59
N PHE A 319 5.39 -6.25 5.85
CA PHE A 319 6.09 -7.40 6.43
C PHE A 319 7.52 -7.04 6.83
N THR A 320 8.25 -6.30 6.00
CA THR A 320 9.67 -5.99 6.27
C THR A 320 9.84 -5.09 7.50
N ASN A 321 8.99 -4.08 7.66
CA ASN A 321 8.94 -3.21 8.84
C ASN A 321 8.73 -4.00 10.15
N GLY A 322 8.01 -5.13 10.07
CA GLY A 322 7.69 -5.98 11.22
C GLY A 322 8.76 -7.03 11.57
N ILE A 323 9.77 -7.28 10.73
CA ILE A 323 10.69 -8.44 10.87
C ILE A 323 11.36 -8.52 12.25
N VAL A 324 11.74 -7.38 12.83
CA VAL A 324 12.47 -7.33 14.11
C VAL A 324 11.56 -7.67 15.30
N LEU A 325 10.31 -7.18 15.27
CA LEU A 325 9.41 -7.20 16.42
C LEU A 325 8.29 -8.26 16.33
N SER A 326 7.89 -8.66 15.13
CA SER A 326 6.84 -9.67 14.90
C SER A 326 7.46 -11.00 14.43
N PRO A 327 7.36 -12.07 15.25
CA PRO A 327 7.67 -13.42 14.83
C PRO A 327 6.88 -13.86 13.59
N GLU A 328 5.64 -13.39 13.44
CA GLU A 328 4.77 -13.67 12.32
C GLU A 328 5.30 -13.04 11.02
N SER A 329 5.59 -11.73 11.02
CA SER A 329 6.20 -11.05 9.87
C SER A 329 7.53 -11.70 9.47
N ARG A 330 8.35 -12.11 10.45
CA ARG A 330 9.61 -12.82 10.19
C ARG A 330 9.37 -14.19 9.56
N ALA A 331 8.39 -14.94 10.04
CA ALA A 331 8.02 -16.24 9.48
C ALA A 331 7.49 -16.10 8.04
N ILE A 332 6.68 -15.08 7.76
CA ILE A 332 6.18 -14.77 6.42
C ILE A 332 7.34 -14.44 5.49
N VAL A 333 8.20 -13.46 5.84
CA VAL A 333 9.36 -13.09 5.02
C VAL A 333 10.28 -14.29 4.78
N HIS A 334 10.59 -15.08 5.82
CA HIS A 334 11.43 -16.27 5.65
C HIS A 334 10.80 -17.29 4.70
N SER A 335 9.51 -17.57 4.86
CA SER A 335 8.80 -18.54 4.01
C SER A 335 8.70 -18.06 2.57
N THR A 336 8.42 -16.77 2.35
CA THR A 336 8.38 -16.14 1.03
C THR A 336 9.73 -16.20 0.33
N ILE A 337 10.83 -15.93 1.05
CA ILE A 337 12.19 -16.09 0.50
C ILE A 337 12.44 -17.55 0.08
N GLY A 338 12.07 -18.51 0.92
CA GLY A 338 12.23 -19.94 0.61
C GLY A 338 11.42 -20.36 -0.62
N LEU A 339 10.16 -19.95 -0.69
CA LEU A 339 9.30 -20.20 -1.85
C LEU A 339 9.88 -19.61 -3.14
N ALA A 340 10.31 -18.34 -3.10
CA ALA A 340 10.90 -17.69 -4.26
C ALA A 340 12.15 -18.42 -4.75
N GLN A 341 13.00 -18.89 -3.84
CA GLN A 341 14.20 -19.68 -4.18
C GLN A 341 13.84 -21.01 -4.87
N GLU A 342 12.88 -21.75 -4.34
CA GLU A 342 12.42 -23.03 -4.93
C GLU A 342 11.79 -22.82 -6.32
N LEU A 343 11.16 -21.67 -6.55
CA LEU A 343 10.60 -21.30 -7.85
C LEU A 343 11.63 -20.63 -8.80
N GLY A 344 12.89 -20.45 -8.36
CA GLY A 344 13.93 -19.81 -9.15
C GLY A 344 13.72 -18.30 -9.36
N LEU A 345 12.94 -17.65 -8.49
CA LEU A 345 12.67 -16.22 -8.52
C LEU A 345 13.72 -15.44 -7.73
N SER A 346 14.04 -14.25 -8.22
CA SER A 346 14.75 -13.24 -7.41
C SER A 346 13.79 -12.59 -6.40
N VAL A 347 14.33 -12.11 -5.28
CA VAL A 347 13.54 -11.48 -4.22
C VAL A 347 14.01 -10.06 -4.01
N VAL A 348 13.06 -9.14 -3.92
CA VAL A 348 13.26 -7.75 -3.51
C VAL A 348 12.46 -7.51 -2.24
N ALA A 349 13.04 -6.85 -1.26
CA ALA A 349 12.36 -6.48 -0.02
C ALA A 349 12.17 -4.95 -0.01
N GLU A 350 10.94 -4.50 0.19
CA GLU A 350 10.64 -3.07 0.24
C GLU A 350 10.78 -2.50 1.66
N GLY A 351 10.96 -1.18 1.78
CA GLY A 351 10.90 -0.49 3.08
C GLY A 351 12.04 -0.80 4.06
N VAL A 352 13.20 -1.25 3.57
CA VAL A 352 14.41 -1.55 4.37
C VAL A 352 15.12 -0.29 4.84
#